data_AF-F2K8Z8-F1
#
_entry.id   AF-F2K8Z8-F1
#
_cell.length_a   1.000
_cell.length_b   1.000
_cell.length_c   1.000
_cell.angle_alpha   90.00
_cell.angle_beta   90.00
_cell.angle_gamma   90.00
#
_symmetry.space_group_name_H-M   'P 1'
#
loop_
_entity.id
_entity.type
_entity.pdbx_description
1 polymer ?
#
loop_
_entity_poly.entity_id
_entity_poly.type
_entity_poly.pdbx_seq_one_letter_code
_entity_poly.pdbx_strand_id
1 'polypeptide(L)'
;MGEVFEDLPRLLNQPGYQAQLLFPADDARPLQAYAPCDEPLLLVVPDGTWRKARKLLHLNPLLAALPRVTLAEGGVSRYRLRKAPGPGALSTVEAIVQALQVLEAPASFEGLLRPFEALIEGQIAAMGEEVFRRNHAGK
;
A
#
# COMPACT_ATOMS: atom_id res chain seq x y z
N MET A 1 3.41 -20.84 2.60
CA MET A 1 2.32 -20.61 3.57
C MET A 1 1.46 -19.49 3.06
N GLY A 2 0.13 -19.69 3.01
CA GLY A 2 -0.79 -18.56 3.10
C GLY A 2 -1.25 -18.55 4.53
N GLU A 3 -0.99 -17.45 5.21
CA GLU A 3 -1.28 -17.33 6.64
C GLU A 3 -2.79 -17.19 6.81
N VAL A 4 -3.35 -18.01 7.69
CA VAL A 4 -4.70 -17.86 8.21
C VAL A 4 -4.50 -17.31 9.61
N PHE A 5 -5.13 -16.18 9.91
CA PHE A 5 -4.99 -15.52 11.21
C PHE A 5 -6.22 -15.82 12.05
N GLU A 6 -6.03 -16.55 13.16
CA GLU A 6 -7.12 -16.96 14.05
C GLU A 6 -7.88 -15.75 14.61
N ASP A 7 -7.16 -14.67 14.92
CA ASP A 7 -7.73 -13.43 15.47
C ASP A 7 -8.33 -12.50 14.41
N LEU A 8 -8.27 -12.85 13.12
CA LEU A 8 -8.74 -11.97 12.04
C LEU A 8 -10.17 -11.45 12.21
N PRO A 9 -11.17 -12.29 12.58
CA PRO A 9 -12.53 -11.79 12.78
C PRO A 9 -12.59 -10.71 13.85
N ARG A 10 -11.84 -10.86 14.94
CA ARG A 10 -11.78 -9.87 16.02
C ARG A 10 -11.09 -8.59 15.57
N LEU A 11 -9.98 -8.72 14.83
CA LEU A 11 -9.21 -7.56 14.34
C LEU A 11 -10.01 -6.73 13.33
N LEU A 12 -10.80 -7.37 12.47
CA LEU A 12 -11.60 -6.67 11.46
C LEU A 12 -12.89 -6.05 12.02
N ASN A 13 -13.44 -6.59 13.12
CA ASN A 13 -14.65 -6.08 13.76
C ASN A 13 -14.34 -5.20 14.99
N GLN A 14 -13.41 -4.26 14.82
CA GLN A 14 -13.10 -3.24 15.84
C GLN A 14 -14.32 -2.33 16.04
N PRO A 15 -14.88 -2.22 17.27
CA PRO A 15 -16.03 -1.36 17.51
C PRO A 15 -15.75 0.09 17.15
N GLY A 16 -16.64 0.69 16.36
CA GLY A 16 -16.53 2.08 15.92
C GLY A 16 -15.58 2.30 14.73
N TYR A 17 -15.06 1.25 14.11
CA TYR A 17 -14.25 1.35 12.90
C TYR A 17 -14.89 0.65 11.71
N GLN A 18 -14.70 1.21 10.53
CA GLN A 18 -15.09 0.58 9.26
C GLN A 18 -13.88 -0.04 8.58
N ALA A 19 -13.82 -1.37 8.56
CA ALA A 19 -12.76 -2.10 7.89
C ALA A 19 -12.87 -1.97 6.36
N GLN A 20 -11.78 -1.52 5.74
CA GLN A 20 -11.67 -1.44 4.28
C GLN A 20 -10.32 -1.96 3.81
N LEU A 21 -10.29 -2.56 2.64
CA LEU A 21 -9.09 -3.15 2.04
C LEU A 21 -8.51 -2.21 0.98
N LEU A 22 -7.27 -1.76 1.17
CA LEU A 22 -6.52 -1.02 0.15
C LEU A 22 -5.97 -2.01 -0.88
N PHE A 23 -6.78 -2.30 -1.91
CA PHE A 23 -6.40 -3.24 -2.96
C PHE A 23 -7.28 -3.03 -4.22
N PRO A 24 -6.71 -3.07 -5.44
CA PRO A 24 -7.49 -2.86 -6.65
C PRO A 24 -8.52 -3.97 -6.88
N ALA A 25 -9.69 -3.54 -7.36
CA ALA A 25 -10.77 -4.37 -7.87
C ALA A 25 -11.68 -3.53 -8.77
N ASP A 26 -12.54 -4.20 -9.54
CA ASP A 26 -13.47 -3.56 -10.46
C ASP A 26 -14.54 -2.72 -9.72
N ASP A 27 -14.87 -3.10 -8.48
CA ASP A 27 -15.83 -2.43 -7.60
C ASP A 27 -15.16 -1.51 -6.56
N ALA A 28 -13.83 -1.37 -6.61
CA ALA A 28 -13.10 -0.57 -5.65
C ALA A 28 -13.41 0.93 -5.82
N ARG A 29 -13.56 1.63 -4.71
CA ARG A 29 -13.85 3.06 -4.70
C ARG A 29 -12.59 3.88 -4.44
N PRO A 30 -12.44 5.06 -5.06
CA PRO A 30 -11.37 5.97 -4.67
C PRO A 30 -11.45 6.31 -3.18
N LEU A 31 -10.32 6.25 -2.48
CA LEU A 31 -10.20 6.71 -1.11
C LEU A 31 -10.50 8.22 -1.06
N GLN A 32 -11.28 8.64 -0.08
CA GLN A 32 -11.73 10.02 0.10
C GLN A 32 -11.46 10.47 1.54
N ALA A 33 -11.33 11.78 1.75
CA ALA A 33 -11.20 12.37 3.07
C ALA A 33 -12.47 12.14 3.90
N TYR A 34 -12.32 12.11 5.23
CA TYR A 34 -13.46 11.96 6.14
C TYR A 34 -14.46 13.11 6.01
N ALA A 35 -15.75 12.77 5.97
CA ALA A 35 -16.83 13.70 6.24
C ALA A 35 -17.08 13.82 7.76
N PRO A 36 -17.71 14.91 8.25
CA PRO A 36 -17.90 15.14 9.69
C PRO A 36 -18.66 14.04 10.45
N CYS A 37 -19.38 13.18 9.75
CA CYS A 37 -20.22 12.12 10.32
C CYS A 37 -19.65 10.71 10.06
N ASP A 38 -18.46 10.62 9.45
CA ASP A 38 -17.88 9.33 9.09
C ASP A 38 -17.30 8.64 10.32
N GLU A 39 -17.46 7.33 10.37
CA GLU A 39 -16.73 6.48 11.31
C GLU A 39 -15.27 6.34 10.84
N PRO A 40 -14.30 6.25 11.76
CA PRO A 40 -12.90 6.07 11.40
C PRO A 40 -12.67 4.77 10.62
N LEU A 41 -11.75 4.79 9.67
CA LEU A 41 -11.41 3.62 8.86
C LEU A 41 -10.39 2.72 9.57
N LEU A 42 -10.64 1.41 9.54
CA LEU A 42 -9.61 0.40 9.73
C LEU A 42 -9.08 0.00 8.35
N LEU A 43 -8.01 0.65 7.91
CA LEU A 43 -7.44 0.41 6.58
C LEU A 43 -6.50 -0.80 6.60
N VAL A 44 -6.90 -1.87 5.92
CA VAL A 44 -6.10 -3.09 5.75
C VAL A 44 -5.24 -2.95 4.50
N VAL A 45 -3.92 -3.08 4.67
CA VAL A 45 -2.95 -2.96 3.57
C VAL A 45 -2.11 -4.25 3.47
N PRO A 46 -2.33 -5.10 2.46
CA PRO A 46 -1.53 -6.30 2.28
C PRO A 46 -0.08 -5.97 1.93
N ASP A 47 0.87 -6.43 2.75
CA ASP A 47 2.30 -6.25 2.46
C ASP A 47 2.88 -7.40 1.64
N GLY A 48 3.68 -7.04 0.64
CA GLY A 48 4.44 -7.98 -0.19
C GLY A 48 4.14 -7.87 -1.68
N THR A 49 4.57 -8.89 -2.43
CA THR A 49 4.38 -8.90 -3.88
C THR A 49 2.91 -9.09 -4.25
N TRP A 50 2.46 -8.53 -5.37
CA TRP A 50 1.09 -8.74 -5.90
C TRP A 50 0.63 -10.20 -5.91
N ARG A 51 1.51 -11.12 -6.33
CA ARG A 51 1.21 -12.56 -6.33
C ARG A 51 0.93 -13.08 -4.92
N LYS A 52 1.72 -12.65 -3.92
CA LYS A 52 1.52 -13.00 -2.51
C LYS A 52 0.23 -12.38 -1.95
N ALA A 53 -0.02 -11.10 -2.20
CA ALA A 53 -1.23 -10.42 -1.76
C ALA A 53 -2.51 -11.05 -2.34
N ARG A 54 -2.55 -11.33 -3.64
CA ARG A 54 -3.68 -12.05 -4.28
C ARG A 54 -3.89 -13.43 -3.67
N LYS A 55 -2.79 -14.16 -3.40
CA LYS A 55 -2.87 -15.46 -2.73
C LYS A 55 -3.39 -15.34 -1.29
N LEU A 56 -2.99 -14.31 -0.54
CA LEU A 56 -3.48 -14.04 0.80
C LEU A 56 -5.00 -13.82 0.80
N LEU A 57 -5.50 -12.98 -0.10
CA LEU A 57 -6.93 -12.71 -0.24
C LEU A 57 -7.71 -13.97 -0.64
N HIS A 58 -7.17 -14.76 -1.57
CA HIS A 58 -7.82 -16.02 -1.98
C HIS A 58 -7.97 -17.01 -0.81
N LEU A 59 -7.01 -17.03 0.12
CA LEU A 59 -7.01 -17.94 1.27
C LEU A 59 -7.75 -17.39 2.49
N ASN A 60 -8.14 -16.11 2.49
CA ASN A 60 -8.81 -15.44 3.60
C ASN A 60 -10.12 -14.79 3.13
N PRO A 61 -11.24 -15.54 3.10
CA PRO A 61 -12.53 -15.04 2.63
C PRO A 61 -13.00 -13.76 3.34
N LEU A 62 -12.68 -13.61 4.64
CA LEU A 62 -13.01 -12.41 5.41
C LEU A 62 -12.30 -11.16 4.87
N LEU A 63 -11.01 -11.27 4.50
CA LEU A 63 -10.29 -10.18 3.85
C LEU A 63 -10.83 -9.90 2.45
N ALA A 64 -11.14 -10.96 1.70
CA ALA A 64 -11.64 -10.84 0.33
C ALA A 64 -13.01 -10.14 0.26
N ALA A 65 -13.83 -10.27 1.31
CA ALA A 65 -15.16 -9.69 1.43
C ALA A 65 -15.17 -8.22 1.91
N LEU A 66 -14.03 -7.67 2.34
CA LEU A 66 -13.96 -6.28 2.75
C LEU A 66 -14.25 -5.33 1.57
N PRO A 67 -14.96 -4.21 1.79
CA PRO A 67 -15.06 -3.14 0.82
C PRO A 67 -13.66 -2.68 0.39
N ARG A 68 -13.49 -2.46 -0.91
CA ARG A 68 -12.18 -2.11 -1.47
C ARG A 68 -12.06 -0.64 -1.77
N VAL A 69 -10.89 -0.11 -1.48
CA VAL A 69 -10.49 1.24 -1.86
C VAL A 69 -9.23 1.25 -2.68
N THR A 70 -9.13 2.25 -3.54
CA THR A 70 -7.96 2.53 -4.37
C THR A 70 -7.46 3.95 -4.15
N LEU A 71 -6.17 4.14 -4.34
CA LEU A 71 -5.57 5.48 -4.38
C LEU A 71 -5.74 6.06 -5.78
N ALA A 72 -5.67 7.39 -5.89
CA ALA A 72 -5.72 8.07 -7.17
C ALA A 72 -4.60 7.55 -8.10
N GLU A 73 -4.96 7.30 -9.36
CA GLU A 73 -4.00 6.92 -10.40
C GLU A 73 -3.00 8.05 -10.65
N GLY A 74 -1.78 7.70 -11.07
CA GLY A 74 -0.75 8.67 -11.48
C GLY A 74 0.42 8.86 -10.51
N GLY A 75 0.39 8.22 -9.34
CA GLY A 75 1.56 8.17 -8.45
C GLY A 75 2.73 7.43 -9.12
N VAL A 76 3.81 8.15 -9.43
CA VAL A 76 5.08 7.52 -9.83
C VAL A 76 5.79 7.05 -8.57
N SER A 77 5.98 5.73 -8.44
CA SER A 77 6.72 5.18 -7.29
C SER A 77 8.15 5.68 -7.28
N ARG A 78 8.59 6.19 -6.13
CA ARG A 78 9.97 6.55 -5.77
C ARG A 78 10.86 5.31 -5.66
N TYR A 79 10.28 4.11 -5.62
CA TYR A 79 11.01 2.86 -5.46
C TYR A 79 11.73 2.43 -6.74
N ARG A 80 12.91 3.02 -6.97
CA ARG A 80 13.75 2.84 -8.18
C ARG A 80 14.37 1.45 -8.33
N LEU A 81 14.47 0.69 -7.23
CA LEU A 81 15.14 -0.62 -7.20
C LEU A 81 14.25 -1.79 -7.65
N ARG A 82 12.94 -1.58 -7.83
CA ARG A 82 12.06 -2.60 -8.41
C ARG A 82 11.46 -2.15 -9.73
N LYS A 83 11.25 -3.10 -10.64
CA LYS A 83 10.33 -2.88 -11.75
C LYS A 83 8.90 -2.89 -11.19
N ALA A 84 8.28 -1.71 -11.11
CA ALA A 84 6.85 -1.59 -10.89
C ALA A 84 6.10 -2.43 -11.95
N PRO A 85 5.17 -3.30 -11.55
CA PRO A 85 4.43 -4.16 -12.49
C PRO A 85 3.44 -3.41 -13.38
N GLY A 86 3.26 -2.10 -13.17
CA GLY A 86 2.46 -1.20 -13.98
C GLY A 86 2.49 0.23 -13.40
N PRO A 87 1.88 1.20 -14.10
CA PRO A 87 1.61 2.54 -13.56
C PRO A 87 0.83 2.45 -12.23
N GLY A 88 1.13 3.34 -11.27
CA GLY A 88 0.45 3.36 -9.96
C GLY A 88 0.83 2.23 -8.99
N ALA A 89 1.76 1.33 -9.35
CA ALA A 89 2.20 0.27 -8.44
C ALA A 89 3.20 0.78 -7.39
N LEU A 90 2.65 1.38 -6.33
CA LEU A 90 3.37 1.88 -5.16
C LEU A 90 3.86 0.74 -4.25
N SER A 91 4.96 0.99 -3.52
CA SER A 91 5.33 0.15 -2.38
C SER A 91 4.30 0.29 -1.26
N THR A 92 4.27 -0.66 -0.33
CA THR A 92 3.33 -0.65 0.80
C THR A 92 3.43 0.65 1.60
N VAL A 93 4.66 1.13 1.86
CA VAL A 93 4.88 2.39 2.59
C VAL A 93 4.40 3.62 1.82
N GLU A 94 4.65 3.68 0.51
CA GLU A 94 4.15 4.77 -0.34
C GLU A 94 2.62 4.79 -0.38
N ALA A 95 1.99 3.61 -0.48
CA ALA A 95 0.54 3.47 -0.47
C ALA A 95 -0.06 3.95 0.87
N ILE A 96 0.57 3.59 2.00
CA ILE A 96 0.16 4.07 3.33
C ILE A 96 0.29 5.59 3.43
N VAL A 97 1.42 6.16 2.99
CA VAL A 97 1.64 7.61 3.03
C VAL A 97 0.61 8.36 2.18
N GLN A 98 0.33 7.87 0.97
CA GLN A 98 -0.69 8.48 0.12
C GLN A 98 -2.10 8.34 0.73
N ALA A 99 -2.41 7.21 1.36
CA ALA A 99 -3.69 7.02 2.05
C ALA A 99 -3.86 8.02 3.20
N LEU A 100 -2.83 8.20 4.04
CA LEU A 100 -2.83 9.15 5.13
C LEU A 100 -2.94 10.61 4.64
N GLN A 101 -2.29 10.95 3.53
CA GLN A 101 -2.42 12.29 2.92
C GLN A 101 -3.86 12.60 2.48
N VAL A 102 -4.63 11.59 2.07
CA VAL A 102 -6.04 11.76 1.73
C VAL A 102 -6.90 11.87 2.99
N LEU A 103 -6.70 10.96 3.94
CA LEU A 103 -7.57 10.82 5.11
C LEU A 103 -7.37 11.93 6.15
N GLU A 104 -6.13 12.35 6.36
CA GLU A 104 -5.72 13.23 7.46
C GLU A 104 -5.30 14.62 6.97
N ALA A 105 -5.74 15.01 5.77
CA ALA A 105 -5.47 16.34 5.23
C ALA A 105 -5.95 17.44 6.21
N PRO A 106 -5.18 18.53 6.40
CA PRO A 106 -4.00 18.93 5.64
C PRO A 106 -2.65 18.45 6.23
N ALA A 107 -2.65 17.48 7.15
CA ALA A 107 -1.39 16.97 7.72
C ALA A 107 -0.53 16.28 6.65
N SER A 108 0.79 16.44 6.76
CA SER A 108 1.75 15.83 5.83
C SER A 108 2.43 14.61 6.45
N PHE A 109 2.46 13.53 5.68
CA PHE A 109 3.06 12.24 6.06
C PHE A 109 4.30 11.89 5.23
N GLU A 110 4.76 12.80 4.37
CA GLU A 110 5.97 12.63 3.55
C GLU A 110 7.21 12.27 4.39
N GLY A 111 7.26 12.73 5.65
CA GLY A 111 8.34 12.40 6.59
C GLY A 111 8.54 10.89 6.81
N LEU A 112 7.47 10.08 6.66
CA LEU A 112 7.54 8.62 6.77
C LEU A 112 8.32 7.96 5.62
N LEU A 113 8.53 8.66 4.50
CA LEU A 113 9.29 8.15 3.36
C LEU A 113 10.81 8.31 3.55
N ARG A 114 11.29 9.12 4.49
CA ARG A 114 12.73 9.37 4.66
C ARG A 114 13.56 8.10 4.92
N PRO A 115 13.16 7.19 5.83
CA PRO A 115 13.89 5.94 6.04
C PRO A 115 13.87 5.04 4.79
N PHE A 116 12.77 5.06 4.05
CA PHE A 116 12.62 4.31 2.81
C PHE A 116 13.54 4.83 1.70
N GLU A 117 13.63 6.14 1.54
CA GLU A 117 14.57 6.78 0.62
C GLU A 117 16.03 6.48 1.00
N ALA A 118 16.38 6.57 2.29
CA ALA A 118 17.71 6.22 2.77
C ALA A 118 18.09 4.75 2.51
N LEU A 119 17.14 3.83 2.67
CA LEU A 119 17.33 2.41 2.34
C LEU A 119 17.60 2.21 0.84
N ILE A 120 16.84 2.91 -0.03
CA ILE A 120 17.03 2.85 -1.48
C ILE A 120 18.44 3.34 -1.84
N GLU A 121 18.83 4.51 -1.34
CA GLU A 121 20.15 5.09 -1.62
C GLU A 121 21.29 4.19 -1.12
N GLY A 122 21.16 3.63 0.09
CA GLY A 122 22.13 2.68 0.64
C GLY A 122 22.29 1.42 -0.23
N GLN A 123 21.19 0.89 -0.77
CA GLN A 123 21.23 -0.26 -1.69
C GLN A 123 21.84 0.08 -3.05
N ILE A 124 21.57 1.27 -3.60
CA ILE A 124 22.19 1.75 -4.85
C ILE A 124 23.71 1.90 -4.65
N ALA A 125 24.13 2.54 -3.56
CA ALA A 125 25.53 2.75 -3.24
C ALA A 125 26.29 1.43 -3.07
N ALA A 126 25.70 0.44 -2.39
CA ALA A 126 26.31 -0.88 -2.20
C ALA A 126 26.43 -1.69 -3.51
N MET A 127 25.50 -1.52 -4.46
CA MET A 127 25.52 -2.21 -5.75
C MET A 127 26.52 -1.60 -6.74
N GLY A 128 26.87 -0.32 -6.58
CA GLY A 128 27.69 0.45 -7.50
C GLY A 128 26.87 1.08 -8.63
N GLU A 129 27.18 2.33 -8.95
CA GLU A 129 26.38 3.17 -9.85
C GLU A 129 26.32 2.64 -11.29
N GLU A 130 27.41 2.02 -11.77
CA GLU A 130 27.47 1.39 -13.10
C GLU A 130 26.50 0.21 -13.22
N VAL A 131 26.43 -0.64 -12.18
CA VAL A 131 25.52 -1.80 -12.16
C VAL A 131 24.08 -1.34 -12.06
N PHE A 132 23.80 -0.30 -11.26
CA PHE A 132 22.48 0.32 -11.20
C PHE A 132 22.05 0.85 -12.56
N ARG A 133 22.89 1.67 -13.22
CA ARG A 133 22.57 2.20 -14.55
C ARG A 133 22.38 1.08 -15.57
N ARG A 134 23.23 0.05 -15.59
CA ARG A 134 23.07 -1.07 -16.53
C ARG A 134 21.72 -1.79 -16.39
N ASN A 135 21.22 -1.92 -15.16
CA ASN A 135 19.99 -2.67 -14.88
C ASN A 135 18.72 -1.78 -14.88
N HIS A 136 18.87 -0.46 -14.69
CA HIS A 136 17.76 0.47 -14.44
C HIS A 136 17.75 1.76 -15.28
N ALA A 137 18.78 2.08 -16.09
CA ALA A 137 18.85 3.33 -16.89
C ALA A 137 18.04 3.32 -18.21
N GLY A 138 17.36 2.22 -18.52
CA GLY A 138 16.52 2.09 -19.73
C GLY A 138 15.03 2.10 -19.42
N LYS A 139 14.53 3.14 -18.74
CA LYS A 139 13.09 3.39 -18.57
C LYS A 139 12.73 4.78 -19.05
#